data_AF-A0A9X0BGJ9-F1
#
_entry.id   AF-A0A9X0BGJ9-F1
#
_cell.length_a   1.000
_cell.length_b   1.000
_cell.length_c   1.000
_cell.angle_alpha   90.00
_cell.angle_beta   90.00
_cell.angle_gamma   90.00
#
_symmetry.space_group_name_H-M   'P 1'
#
loop_
_entity.id
_entity.type
_entity.pdbx_description
1 polymer ?
#
loop_
_entity_poly.entity_id
_entity_poly.type
_entity_poly.pdbx_seq_one_letter_code
_entity_poly.pdbx_strand_id
1 'polypeptide(L)'
;MIRLIFTATAIITSSSAIYFYIFHERLSKRVAHKSHLGTLSTATKPTNIESVPESVFSDEYFALYDHASKSVSRACLPSSEATDLLFTKLVRRNMTAFSRFPQALVLAMASKTPEQKQSFKAGYLAALDFEVGDLVCGVYRVVVRRRDRVEFEIKMEAVDFVQGRLAISFEECSQKGEVVFCTETVMWKRADEGRKMPLERPVLRWMHETAAWWLIDSGVRYLVDLEG
;
A
#
# COMPACT_ATOMS: atom_id res chain seq x y z
N MET A 1 -2.73 -9.25 45.15
CA MET A 1 -3.05 -9.75 43.79
C MET A 1 -3.32 -8.64 42.77
N ILE A 2 -4.05 -7.56 43.10
CA ILE A 2 -4.38 -6.50 42.12
C ILE A 2 -3.15 -5.71 41.62
N ARG A 3 -2.16 -5.40 42.48
CA ARG A 3 -0.95 -4.64 42.09
C ARG A 3 0.01 -5.38 41.14
N LEU A 4 0.01 -6.71 41.12
CA LEU A 4 0.87 -7.53 40.25
C LEU A 4 0.32 -7.63 38.81
N ILE A 5 -1.00 -7.54 38.64
CA ILE A 5 -1.66 -7.55 37.34
C ILE A 5 -1.41 -6.22 36.60
N PHE A 6 -1.41 -5.09 37.32
CA PHE A 6 -1.14 -3.77 36.73
C PHE A 6 0.31 -3.60 36.24
N THR A 7 1.31 -4.13 36.96
CA THR A 7 2.72 -4.03 36.54
C THR A 7 3.05 -4.94 35.34
N ALA A 8 2.50 -6.15 35.28
CA ALA A 8 2.69 -7.04 34.13
C ALA A 8 2.06 -6.49 32.84
N THR A 9 0.88 -5.88 32.94
CA THR A 9 0.18 -5.28 31.78
C THR A 9 0.92 -4.05 31.25
N ALA A 10 1.54 -3.23 32.13
CA ALA A 10 2.33 -2.08 31.72
C ALA A 10 3.64 -2.47 31.02
N ILE A 11 4.29 -3.56 31.43
CA ILE A 11 5.53 -4.06 30.78
C ILE A 11 5.23 -4.66 29.40
N ILE A 12 4.12 -5.41 29.26
CA ILE A 12 3.72 -6.01 27.97
C ILE A 12 3.29 -4.93 26.95
N THR A 13 2.56 -3.90 27.41
CA THR A 13 2.12 -2.82 26.52
C THR A 13 3.26 -1.88 26.13
N SER A 14 4.15 -1.53 27.06
CA SER A 14 5.35 -0.72 26.75
C SER A 14 6.33 -1.44 25.84
N SER A 15 6.59 -2.75 26.06
CA SER A 15 7.44 -3.55 25.17
C SER A 15 6.87 -3.67 23.75
N SER A 16 5.55 -3.79 23.61
CA SER A 16 4.88 -3.82 22.30
C SER A 16 5.00 -2.48 21.58
N ALA A 17 4.73 -1.36 22.27
CA ALA A 17 4.86 -0.03 21.67
C ALA A 17 6.31 0.28 21.26
N ILE A 18 7.29 -0.08 22.09
CA ILE A 18 8.71 0.04 21.77
C ILE A 18 9.08 -0.83 20.57
N TYR A 19 8.60 -2.08 20.51
CA TYR A 19 8.83 -2.97 19.37
C TYR A 19 8.32 -2.35 18.07
N PHE A 20 7.07 -1.87 18.06
CA PHE A 20 6.46 -1.24 16.90
C PHE A 20 7.17 0.04 16.47
N TYR A 21 7.63 0.85 17.43
CA TYR A 21 8.44 2.02 17.16
C TYR A 21 9.78 1.65 16.51
N ILE A 22 10.53 0.72 17.09
CA ILE A 22 11.81 0.24 16.54
C ILE A 22 11.61 -0.38 15.15
N PHE A 23 10.52 -1.12 14.98
CA PHE A 23 10.18 -1.74 13.70
C PHE A 23 9.93 -0.70 12.61
N HIS A 24 9.15 0.34 12.91
CA HIS A 24 8.91 1.45 12.00
C HIS A 24 10.21 2.22 11.69
N GLU A 25 11.05 2.51 12.69
CA GLU A 25 12.34 3.17 12.50
C GLU A 25 13.31 2.34 11.63
N ARG A 26 13.25 1.00 11.74
CA ARG A 26 14.03 0.12 10.87
C ARG A 26 13.53 0.14 9.43
N LEU A 27 12.22 0.24 9.22
CA LEU A 27 11.63 0.32 7.88
C LEU A 27 11.94 1.67 7.22
N SER A 28 11.87 2.79 7.95
CA SER A 28 12.20 4.12 7.39
C SER A 28 13.64 4.23 6.89
N LYS A 29 14.57 3.45 7.48
CA LYS A 29 15.97 3.37 7.02
C LYS A 29 16.15 2.51 5.77
N ARG A 30 15.19 1.65 5.42
CA ARG A 30 15.29 0.71 4.29
C ARG A 30 14.43 1.10 3.10
N VAL A 31 13.41 1.92 3.30
CA VAL A 31 12.41 2.32 2.29
C VAL A 31 12.54 3.82 2.06
N ALA A 32 12.69 4.23 0.81
CA ALA A 32 12.62 5.64 0.46
C ALA A 32 11.16 6.07 0.51
N HIS A 33 10.85 7.15 1.24
CA HIS A 33 9.49 7.58 1.49
C HIS A 33 9.31 9.07 1.24
N LYS A 34 8.17 9.45 0.68
CA LYS A 34 7.71 10.82 0.53
C LYS A 34 6.21 10.85 0.83
N SER A 35 5.76 11.81 1.62
CA SER A 35 4.33 12.03 1.83
C SER A 35 3.98 13.51 1.73
N HIS A 36 2.75 13.78 1.34
CA HIS A 36 2.18 15.12 1.25
C HIS A 36 0.75 15.10 1.78
N LEU A 37 0.38 16.17 2.47
CA LEU A 37 -0.97 16.37 2.98
C LEU A 37 -1.39 17.81 2.70
N GLY A 38 -2.50 17.99 2.01
CA GLY A 38 -3.01 19.28 1.58
C GLY A 38 -3.40 19.28 0.11
N THR A 39 -3.48 20.46 -0.47
CA THR A 39 -3.71 20.62 -1.92
C THR A 39 -2.54 20.02 -2.69
N LEU A 40 -2.82 19.14 -3.65
CA LEU A 40 -1.81 18.66 -4.60
C LEU A 40 -1.74 19.66 -5.75
N SER A 41 -0.52 20.01 -6.15
CA SER A 41 -0.27 20.84 -7.32
C SER A 41 0.35 19.97 -8.42
N THR A 42 0.46 20.49 -9.63
CA THR A 42 1.17 19.78 -10.72
C THR A 42 2.61 19.41 -10.34
N ALA A 43 3.27 20.19 -9.47
CA ALA A 43 4.62 19.91 -8.98
C ALA A 43 4.69 18.76 -7.97
N THR A 44 3.57 18.45 -7.29
CA THR A 44 3.44 17.33 -6.35
C THR A 44 2.60 16.19 -6.92
N LYS A 45 2.41 16.18 -8.25
CA LYS A 45 1.65 15.15 -8.95
C LYS A 45 2.32 13.76 -8.76
N PRO A 46 1.54 12.72 -8.40
CA PRO A 46 2.02 11.35 -8.37
C PRO A 46 2.66 10.98 -9.71
N THR A 47 3.80 10.30 -9.67
CA THR A 47 4.58 10.02 -10.88
C THR A 47 4.02 8.83 -11.63
N ASN A 48 3.49 7.83 -10.90
CA ASN A 48 3.03 6.59 -11.50
C ASN A 48 1.50 6.43 -11.52
N ILE A 49 0.69 7.44 -11.18
CA ILE A 49 -0.77 7.29 -11.20
C ILE A 49 -1.36 8.07 -12.37
N GLU A 50 -1.90 7.36 -13.36
CA GLU A 50 -2.56 7.95 -14.54
C GLU A 50 -4.06 8.19 -14.31
N SER A 51 -4.69 7.41 -13.44
CA SER A 51 -6.16 7.38 -13.31
C SER A 51 -6.77 8.42 -12.34
N VAL A 52 -5.97 9.37 -11.85
CA VAL A 52 -6.45 10.50 -11.03
C VAL A 52 -6.94 11.61 -11.97
N PRO A 53 -8.19 12.10 -11.83
CA PRO A 53 -8.70 13.20 -12.63
C PRO A 53 -7.89 14.48 -12.42
N GLU A 54 -7.62 15.25 -13.49
CA GLU A 54 -6.82 16.48 -13.41
C GLU A 54 -7.42 17.53 -12.45
N SER A 55 -8.74 17.54 -12.27
CA SER A 55 -9.43 18.42 -11.33
C SER A 55 -8.97 18.24 -9.88
N VAL A 56 -8.43 17.08 -9.52
CA VAL A 56 -7.94 16.78 -8.16
C VAL A 56 -6.67 17.58 -7.83
N PHE A 57 -5.94 18.06 -8.84
CA PHE A 57 -4.74 18.89 -8.65
C PHE A 57 -5.06 20.40 -8.56
N SER A 58 -6.29 20.73 -8.12
CA SER A 58 -6.77 22.08 -7.87
C SER A 58 -7.04 22.31 -6.39
N ASP A 59 -7.29 23.55 -6.00
CA ASP A 59 -7.69 23.96 -4.66
C ASP A 59 -9.10 23.49 -4.26
N GLU A 60 -9.89 22.97 -5.20
CA GLU A 60 -11.20 22.35 -4.92
C GLU A 60 -11.09 21.06 -4.11
N TYR A 61 -9.89 20.47 -4.02
CA TYR A 61 -9.64 19.20 -3.35
C TYR A 61 -8.56 19.29 -2.29
N PHE A 62 -8.81 18.59 -1.19
CA PHE A 62 -7.82 18.29 -0.18
C PHE A 62 -7.38 16.84 -0.37
N ALA A 63 -6.07 16.63 -0.49
CA ALA A 63 -5.51 15.33 -0.81
C ALA A 63 -4.42 14.90 0.17
N LEU A 64 -4.21 13.59 0.21
CA LEU A 64 -3.08 12.94 0.83
C LEU A 64 -2.39 12.14 -0.26
N TYR A 65 -1.07 12.25 -0.31
CA TYR A 65 -0.22 11.45 -1.17
C TYR A 65 0.85 10.78 -0.32
N ASP A 66 1.04 9.48 -0.55
CA ASP A 66 2.06 8.65 0.08
C ASP A 66 2.80 7.89 -1.02
N HIS A 67 4.12 7.96 -1.01
CA HIS A 67 5.00 7.25 -1.92
C HIS A 67 6.07 6.51 -1.13
N ALA A 68 6.18 5.21 -1.37
CA ALA A 68 7.24 4.38 -0.82
C ALA A 68 7.91 3.55 -1.92
N SER A 69 9.24 3.49 -1.90
CA SER A 69 10.01 2.75 -2.89
C SER A 69 11.19 2.00 -2.30
N LYS A 70 11.56 0.91 -2.98
CA LYS A 70 12.67 0.04 -2.62
C LYS A 70 13.44 -0.36 -3.86
N SER A 71 14.72 0.02 -3.92
CA SER A 71 15.66 -0.42 -4.95
C SER A 71 16.30 -1.77 -4.58
N VAL A 72 16.56 -2.58 -5.59
CA VAL A 72 17.31 -3.83 -5.52
C VAL A 72 18.14 -3.99 -6.80
N SER A 73 19.33 -4.59 -6.71
CA SER A 73 20.09 -4.91 -7.91
C SER A 73 19.35 -5.96 -8.75
N ARG A 74 19.28 -5.76 -10.07
CA ARG A 74 18.71 -6.77 -10.97
C ARG A 74 19.45 -8.10 -10.88
N ALA A 75 20.75 -8.09 -10.54
CA ALA A 75 21.55 -9.29 -10.37
C ALA A 75 21.20 -10.11 -9.12
N CYS A 76 20.44 -9.55 -8.16
CA CYS A 76 19.92 -10.25 -6.99
C CYS A 76 18.49 -10.78 -7.19
N LEU A 77 17.93 -10.61 -8.39
CA LEU A 77 16.61 -11.11 -8.74
C LEU A 77 16.79 -12.29 -9.72
N PRO A 78 15.87 -13.28 -9.71
CA PRO A 78 15.95 -14.43 -10.61
C PRO A 78 16.26 -14.02 -12.05
N SER A 79 17.40 -14.48 -12.56
CA SER A 79 17.86 -14.14 -13.92
C SER A 79 17.06 -14.85 -15.02
N SER A 80 16.41 -15.96 -14.68
CA SER A 80 15.57 -16.76 -15.57
C SER A 80 14.20 -16.16 -15.86
N GLU A 81 13.74 -15.18 -15.06
CA GLU A 81 12.42 -14.56 -15.21
C GLU A 81 12.54 -13.09 -15.60
N ALA A 82 11.65 -12.64 -16.49
CA ALA A 82 11.52 -11.23 -16.83
C ALA A 82 10.94 -10.44 -15.63
N THR A 83 11.34 -9.18 -15.47
CA THR A 83 10.98 -8.36 -14.30
C THR A 83 9.48 -8.13 -14.18
N ASP A 84 8.73 -8.14 -15.27
CA ASP A 84 7.28 -8.02 -15.29
C ASP A 84 6.54 -9.26 -14.75
N LEU A 85 7.13 -10.44 -14.91
CA LEU A 85 6.65 -11.66 -14.26
C LEU A 85 6.93 -11.61 -12.76
N LEU A 86 8.14 -11.19 -12.37
CA LEU A 86 8.52 -10.98 -10.97
C LEU A 86 7.62 -9.93 -10.30
N PHE A 87 7.32 -8.85 -11.01
CA PHE A 87 6.39 -7.82 -10.56
C PHE A 87 5.00 -8.38 -10.26
N THR A 88 4.46 -9.19 -11.18
CA THR A 88 3.15 -9.84 -10.97
C THR A 88 3.16 -10.74 -9.73
N LYS A 89 4.25 -11.49 -9.49
CA LYS A 89 4.43 -12.28 -8.25
C LYS A 89 4.49 -11.40 -7.00
N LEU A 90 5.17 -10.26 -7.07
CA LEU A 90 5.25 -9.30 -5.98
C LEU A 90 3.88 -8.71 -5.63
N VAL A 91 3.08 -8.30 -6.64
CA VAL A 91 1.72 -7.78 -6.40
C VAL A 91 0.83 -8.87 -5.77
N ARG A 92 0.83 -10.10 -6.31
CA ARG A 92 0.11 -11.26 -5.73
C ARG A 92 0.47 -11.48 -4.27
N ARG A 93 1.77 -11.55 -3.99
CA ARG A 93 2.29 -11.77 -2.64
C ARG A 93 1.88 -10.62 -1.72
N ASN A 94 2.02 -9.37 -2.15
CA ASN A 94 1.71 -8.20 -1.33
C ASN A 94 0.22 -8.11 -1.03
N MET A 95 -0.65 -8.31 -2.00
CA MET A 95 -2.11 -8.30 -1.76
C MET A 95 -2.55 -9.49 -0.90
N THR A 96 -1.95 -10.66 -1.09
CA THR A 96 -2.18 -11.81 -0.21
C THR A 96 -1.73 -11.54 1.22
N ALA A 97 -0.56 -10.92 1.42
CA ALA A 97 -0.08 -10.55 2.75
C ALA A 97 -0.98 -9.47 3.38
N PHE A 98 -1.33 -8.43 2.62
CA PHE A 98 -2.21 -7.36 3.06
C PHE A 98 -3.59 -7.87 3.49
N SER A 99 -4.14 -8.90 2.84
CA SER A 99 -5.44 -9.49 3.22
C SER A 99 -5.54 -9.93 4.69
N ARG A 100 -4.39 -10.13 5.35
CA ARG A 100 -4.27 -10.53 6.77
C ARG A 100 -3.98 -9.36 7.72
N PHE A 101 -3.87 -8.14 7.20
CA PHE A 101 -3.57 -6.96 8.01
C PHE A 101 -4.80 -6.53 8.78
N PRO A 102 -4.65 -5.88 9.97
CA PRO A 102 -5.79 -5.37 10.73
C PRO A 102 -6.74 -4.50 9.87
N GLN A 103 -6.19 -3.67 8.99
CA GLN A 103 -6.97 -2.87 8.04
C GLN A 103 -7.82 -3.75 7.10
N ALA A 104 -7.23 -4.77 6.48
CA ALA A 104 -7.95 -5.66 5.57
C ALA A 104 -9.00 -6.51 6.28
N LEU A 105 -8.76 -6.93 7.53
CA LEU A 105 -9.74 -7.66 8.33
C LEU A 105 -10.97 -6.80 8.63
N VAL A 106 -10.78 -5.50 8.90
CA VAL A 106 -11.90 -4.55 9.05
C VAL A 106 -12.69 -4.43 7.73
N LEU A 107 -12.00 -4.34 6.59
CA LEU A 107 -12.65 -4.32 5.27
C LEU A 107 -13.41 -5.62 4.97
N ALA A 108 -12.86 -6.77 5.37
CA ALA A 108 -13.49 -8.07 5.20
C ALA A 108 -14.78 -8.19 6.02
N MET A 109 -14.78 -7.68 7.26
CA MET A 109 -15.99 -7.63 8.10
C MET A 109 -17.07 -6.69 7.53
N ALA A 110 -16.67 -5.60 6.88
CA ALA A 110 -17.59 -4.66 6.24
C ALA A 110 -18.10 -5.12 4.86
N SER A 111 -17.52 -6.19 4.30
CA SER A 111 -17.86 -6.69 2.96
C SER A 111 -19.23 -7.36 2.91
N LYS A 112 -20.08 -6.91 1.98
CA LYS A 112 -21.49 -7.32 1.86
C LYS A 112 -21.69 -8.36 0.78
N THR A 113 -21.00 -8.24 -0.36
CA THR A 113 -21.23 -9.11 -1.53
C THR A 113 -20.36 -10.37 -1.52
N PRO A 114 -20.77 -11.45 -2.21
CA PRO A 114 -19.93 -12.63 -2.39
C PRO A 114 -18.59 -12.33 -3.09
N GLU A 115 -18.60 -11.44 -4.10
CA GLU A 115 -17.39 -10.98 -4.81
C GLU A 115 -16.41 -10.31 -3.84
N GLN A 116 -16.89 -9.37 -3.01
CA GLN A 116 -16.07 -8.71 -2.01
C GLN A 116 -15.44 -9.73 -1.04
N LYS A 117 -16.23 -10.67 -0.50
CA LYS A 117 -15.72 -11.70 0.43
C LYS A 117 -14.72 -12.64 -0.24
N GLN A 118 -14.97 -13.03 -1.50
CA GLN A 118 -14.07 -13.88 -2.28
C GLN A 118 -12.71 -13.20 -2.49
N SER A 119 -12.70 -11.87 -2.69
CA SER A 119 -11.49 -11.10 -2.98
C SER A 119 -10.47 -10.99 -1.83
N PHE A 120 -10.76 -11.55 -0.66
CA PHE A 120 -9.80 -11.70 0.46
C PHE A 120 -9.13 -13.08 0.50
N LYS A 121 -9.62 -14.07 -0.27
CA LYS A 121 -9.09 -15.44 -0.20
C LYS A 121 -7.70 -15.49 -0.83
N ALA A 122 -6.74 -16.09 -0.12
CA ALA A 122 -5.36 -16.21 -0.59
C ALA A 122 -5.26 -16.91 -1.97
N GLY A 123 -6.03 -17.97 -2.20
CA GLY A 123 -6.03 -18.66 -3.50
C GLY A 123 -6.58 -17.81 -4.65
N TYR A 124 -7.55 -16.93 -4.36
CA TYR A 124 -8.04 -15.97 -5.35
C TYR A 124 -6.97 -14.93 -5.66
N LEU A 125 -6.40 -14.28 -4.63
CA LEU A 125 -5.37 -13.25 -4.79
C LEU A 125 -4.09 -13.77 -5.47
N ALA A 126 -3.72 -15.03 -5.21
CA ALA A 126 -2.57 -15.67 -5.84
C ALA A 126 -2.79 -16.03 -7.32
N ALA A 127 -4.05 -16.12 -7.77
CA ALA A 127 -4.39 -16.45 -9.16
C ALA A 127 -4.62 -15.21 -10.04
N LEU A 128 -4.81 -14.02 -9.47
CA LEU A 128 -5.10 -12.81 -10.23
C LEU A 128 -3.95 -12.37 -11.13
N ASP A 129 -4.25 -12.03 -12.38
CA ASP A 129 -3.34 -11.31 -13.29
C ASP A 129 -3.48 -9.78 -13.19
N PHE A 130 -4.44 -9.33 -12.37
CA PHE A 130 -4.80 -7.93 -12.14
C PHE A 130 -5.25 -7.26 -13.44
N GLU A 131 -6.19 -7.89 -14.12
CA GLU A 131 -6.86 -7.31 -15.27
C GLU A 131 -7.80 -6.18 -14.84
N VAL A 132 -8.09 -5.25 -15.74
CA VAL A 132 -8.99 -4.13 -15.46
C VAL A 132 -10.35 -4.67 -15.05
N GLY A 133 -10.83 -4.24 -13.88
CA GLY A 133 -12.07 -4.72 -13.27
C GLY A 133 -11.86 -5.72 -12.13
N ASP A 134 -10.70 -6.37 -12.01
CA ASP A 134 -10.41 -7.30 -10.91
C ASP A 134 -10.58 -6.61 -9.55
N LEU A 135 -11.28 -7.28 -8.63
CA LEU A 135 -11.49 -6.81 -7.27
C LEU A 135 -10.49 -7.47 -6.31
N VAL A 136 -9.83 -6.66 -5.50
CA VAL A 136 -8.84 -7.08 -4.49
C VAL A 136 -9.26 -6.54 -3.13
N CYS A 137 -9.25 -7.41 -2.11
CA CYS A 137 -9.54 -7.05 -0.71
C CYS A 137 -10.78 -6.14 -0.53
N GLY A 138 -11.85 -6.43 -1.28
CA GLY A 138 -13.18 -5.84 -1.17
C GLY A 138 -13.33 -4.42 -1.72
N VAL A 139 -12.25 -3.64 -1.78
CA VAL A 139 -12.31 -2.19 -2.08
C VAL A 139 -11.34 -1.71 -3.17
N TYR A 140 -10.35 -2.53 -3.54
CA TYR A 140 -9.35 -2.16 -4.53
C TYR A 140 -9.73 -2.76 -5.87
N ARG A 141 -10.31 -1.96 -6.77
CA ARG A 141 -10.66 -2.41 -8.12
C ARG A 141 -9.61 -1.97 -9.11
N VAL A 142 -9.06 -2.88 -9.90
CA VAL A 142 -8.06 -2.53 -10.92
C VAL A 142 -8.70 -1.61 -11.98
N VAL A 143 -8.07 -0.46 -12.22
CA VAL A 143 -8.48 0.51 -13.24
C VAL A 143 -7.43 0.69 -14.33
N VAL A 144 -6.16 0.39 -14.04
CA VAL A 144 -5.09 0.39 -15.03
C VAL A 144 -4.20 -0.83 -14.80
N ARG A 145 -3.87 -1.54 -15.89
CA ARG A 145 -2.87 -2.59 -15.90
C ARG A 145 -1.92 -2.37 -17.08
N ARG A 146 -0.64 -2.20 -16.76
CA ARG A 146 0.48 -2.17 -17.72
C ARG A 146 1.52 -3.20 -17.31
N ARG A 147 2.52 -3.43 -18.17
CA ARG A 147 3.61 -4.38 -17.89
C ARG A 147 4.31 -4.07 -16.57
N ASP A 148 4.55 -2.79 -16.33
CA ASP A 148 5.33 -2.21 -15.24
C ASP A 148 4.49 -1.67 -14.08
N ARG A 149 3.16 -1.73 -14.18
CA ARG A 149 2.27 -1.07 -13.22
C ARG A 149 0.89 -1.70 -13.10
N VAL A 150 0.33 -1.61 -11.91
CA VAL A 150 -1.10 -1.79 -11.64
C VAL A 150 -1.61 -0.60 -10.83
N GLU A 151 -2.77 -0.07 -11.20
CA GLU A 151 -3.48 0.96 -10.44
C GLU A 151 -4.84 0.44 -10.01
N PHE A 152 -5.15 0.67 -8.73
CA PHE A 152 -6.40 0.32 -8.09
C PHE A 152 -7.16 1.58 -7.75
N GLU A 153 -8.42 1.63 -8.13
CA GLU A 153 -9.40 2.54 -7.54
C GLU A 153 -9.83 2.02 -6.16
N ILE A 154 -9.79 2.90 -5.17
CA ILE A 154 -10.21 2.60 -3.80
C ILE A 154 -11.67 3.03 -3.63
N LYS A 155 -12.59 2.07 -3.50
CA LYS A 155 -14.02 2.31 -3.20
C LYS A 155 -14.37 1.81 -1.81
N MET A 156 -14.55 2.73 -0.87
CA MET A 156 -14.99 2.41 0.48
C MET A 156 -16.42 2.92 0.67
N GLU A 157 -17.42 2.02 0.66
CA GLU A 157 -18.84 2.42 0.87
C GLU A 157 -19.05 3.18 2.19
N ALA A 158 -18.29 2.85 3.24
CA ALA A 158 -18.39 3.52 4.54
C ALA A 158 -17.76 4.93 4.55
N VAL A 159 -16.99 5.29 3.52
CA VAL A 159 -16.27 6.56 3.38
C VAL A 159 -16.47 7.07 1.95
N ASP A 160 -17.73 7.22 1.56
CA ASP A 160 -18.19 7.59 0.21
C ASP A 160 -17.65 8.94 -0.30
N PHE A 161 -17.31 9.85 0.62
CA PHE A 161 -16.74 11.17 0.34
C PHE A 161 -15.24 11.16 0.02
N VAL A 162 -14.59 10.01 0.17
CA VAL A 162 -13.17 9.85 -0.14
C VAL A 162 -13.01 9.00 -1.38
N GLN A 163 -12.29 9.55 -2.34
CA GLN A 163 -11.82 8.81 -3.50
C GLN A 163 -10.34 8.52 -3.33
N GLY A 164 -9.85 7.45 -3.96
CA GLY A 164 -8.44 7.14 -3.90
C GLY A 164 -7.94 6.28 -5.04
N ARG A 165 -6.62 6.34 -5.22
CA ARG A 165 -5.83 5.43 -6.05
C ARG A 165 -4.72 4.82 -5.23
N LEU A 166 -4.47 3.54 -5.48
CA LEU A 166 -3.26 2.84 -5.06
C LEU A 166 -2.57 2.35 -6.32
N ALA A 167 -1.32 2.71 -6.55
CA ALA A 167 -0.50 2.13 -7.61
C ALA A 167 0.64 1.31 -7.01
N ILE A 168 0.96 0.21 -7.68
CA ILE A 168 2.21 -0.51 -7.47
C ILE A 168 2.90 -0.55 -8.83
N SER A 169 4.19 -0.23 -8.88
CA SER A 169 4.95 -0.21 -10.13
C SER A 169 6.38 -0.70 -9.93
N PHE A 170 7.08 -0.90 -11.04
CA PHE A 170 8.54 -1.02 -11.04
C PHE A 170 9.17 -0.20 -12.17
N GLU A 171 10.41 0.24 -11.95
CA GLU A 171 11.23 0.92 -12.93
C GLU A 171 12.61 0.25 -13.01
N GLU A 172 13.09 -0.04 -14.22
CA GLU A 172 14.45 -0.56 -14.42
C GLU A 172 15.40 0.59 -14.75
N CYS A 173 16.43 0.77 -13.93
CA CYS A 173 17.52 1.69 -14.20
C CYS A 173 18.69 0.94 -14.84
N SER A 174 18.67 0.80 -16.18
CA SER A 174 19.69 0.04 -16.91
C SER A 174 21.12 0.54 -16.67
N GLN A 175 21.30 1.85 -16.43
CA GLN A 175 22.60 2.45 -16.15
C GLN A 175 23.19 2.01 -14.79
N LYS A 176 22.33 1.72 -13.81
CA LYS A 176 22.74 1.31 -12.46
C LYS A 176 22.59 -0.20 -12.22
N GLY A 177 21.96 -0.93 -13.15
CA GLY A 177 21.62 -2.34 -12.97
C GLY A 177 20.65 -2.55 -11.81
N GLU A 178 19.77 -1.59 -11.54
CA GLU A 178 18.82 -1.60 -10.42
C GLU A 178 17.37 -1.69 -10.92
N VAL A 179 16.54 -2.35 -10.12
CA VAL A 179 15.08 -2.33 -10.25
C VAL A 179 14.51 -1.63 -9.03
N VAL A 180 13.69 -0.62 -9.23
CA VAL A 180 13.03 0.12 -8.17
C VAL A 180 11.56 -0.26 -8.15
N PHE A 181 11.11 -0.91 -7.07
CA PHE A 181 9.69 -1.18 -6.86
C PHE A 181 9.07 -0.06 -6.04
N CYS A 182 7.89 0.40 -6.45
CA CYS A 182 7.21 1.56 -5.87
C CYS A 182 5.77 1.22 -5.49
N THR A 183 5.29 1.87 -4.44
CA THR A 183 3.86 1.95 -4.11
C THR A 183 3.50 3.42 -3.91
N GLU A 184 2.39 3.84 -4.52
CA GLU A 184 1.86 5.19 -4.42
C GLU A 184 0.40 5.13 -3.99
N THR A 185 0.03 5.86 -2.95
CA THR A 185 -1.36 6.03 -2.53
C THR A 185 -1.75 7.48 -2.61
N VAL A 186 -2.84 7.78 -3.30
CA VAL A 186 -3.46 9.11 -3.30
C VAL A 186 -4.87 8.96 -2.81
N MET A 187 -5.25 9.72 -1.79
CA MET A 187 -6.63 9.85 -1.36
C MET A 187 -7.02 11.31 -1.42
N TRP A 188 -8.22 11.61 -1.88
CA TRP A 188 -8.70 12.97 -1.95
C TRP A 188 -10.17 13.06 -1.57
N LYS A 189 -10.53 14.24 -1.08
CA LYS A 189 -11.90 14.66 -0.82
C LYS A 189 -12.04 16.11 -1.30
N ARG A 190 -13.28 16.53 -1.47
CA ARG A 190 -13.62 17.94 -1.65
C ARG A 190 -13.03 18.81 -0.53
N ALA A 191 -12.51 20.00 -0.85
CA ALA A 191 -11.90 20.89 0.15
C ALA A 191 -12.90 21.41 1.19
N ASP A 192 -14.18 21.56 0.82
CA ASP A 192 -15.28 21.95 1.72
C ASP A 192 -15.85 20.77 2.54
N GLU A 193 -15.34 19.55 2.34
CA GLU A 193 -15.74 18.39 3.13
C GLU A 193 -15.07 18.42 4.52
N GLY A 194 -15.87 18.72 5.54
CA GLY A 194 -15.43 18.79 6.93
C GLY A 194 -15.04 17.44 7.55
N ARG A 195 -15.53 16.31 7.01
CA ARG A 195 -15.15 14.97 7.48
C ARG A 195 -13.70 14.68 7.15
N LYS A 196 -12.94 14.14 8.11
CA LYS A 196 -11.53 13.77 7.93
C LYS A 196 -11.39 12.42 7.22
N MET A 197 -10.52 12.35 6.21
CA MET A 197 -10.08 11.07 5.63
C MET A 197 -9.41 10.21 6.72
N PRO A 198 -9.43 8.87 6.61
CA PRO A 198 -8.79 8.00 7.58
C PRO A 198 -7.32 8.38 7.84
N LEU A 199 -6.56 8.64 6.77
CA LEU A 199 -5.13 8.95 6.84
C LEU A 199 -4.81 10.40 7.23
N GLU A 200 -5.82 11.27 7.43
CA GLU A 200 -5.61 12.54 8.12
C GLU A 200 -5.33 12.32 9.62
N ARG A 201 -5.72 11.18 10.18
CA ARG A 201 -5.51 10.84 11.60
C ARG A 201 -4.07 10.31 11.79
N PRO A 202 -3.24 10.91 12.65
CA PRO A 202 -1.82 10.54 12.78
C PRO A 202 -1.57 9.06 13.06
N VAL A 203 -2.35 8.45 13.95
CA VAL A 203 -2.20 7.02 14.29
C VAL A 203 -2.50 6.12 13.09
N LEU A 204 -3.58 6.41 12.34
CA LEU A 204 -3.94 5.62 11.16
C LEU A 204 -2.94 5.83 10.02
N ARG A 205 -2.42 7.04 9.87
CA ARG A 205 -1.33 7.34 8.92
C ARG A 205 -0.08 6.55 9.25
N TRP A 206 0.38 6.58 10.50
CA TRP A 206 1.55 5.84 10.95
C TRP A 206 1.39 4.33 10.73
N MET A 207 0.19 3.77 10.99
CA MET A 207 -0.10 2.37 10.69
C MET A 207 -0.08 2.06 9.18
N HIS A 208 -0.64 2.94 8.36
CA HIS A 208 -0.62 2.82 6.91
C HIS A 208 0.80 2.88 6.34
N GLU A 209 1.60 3.86 6.77
CA GLU A 209 3.02 4.01 6.42
C GLU A 209 3.79 2.75 6.78
N THR A 210 3.66 2.28 8.04
CA THR A 210 4.28 1.02 8.49
C THR A 210 3.89 -0.16 7.59
N ALA A 211 2.61 -0.27 7.24
CA ALA A 211 2.10 -1.35 6.42
C ALA A 211 2.63 -1.29 4.98
N ALA A 212 2.57 -0.11 4.35
CA ALA A 212 3.06 0.12 3.00
C ALA A 212 4.57 -0.17 2.91
N TRP A 213 5.35 0.33 3.87
CA TRP A 213 6.80 0.11 3.90
C TRP A 213 7.15 -1.35 4.15
N TRP A 214 6.44 -2.02 5.05
CA TRP A 214 6.66 -3.45 5.25
C TRP A 214 6.31 -4.27 4.01
N LEU A 215 5.19 -3.96 3.34
CA LEU A 215 4.77 -4.67 2.13
C LEU A 215 5.81 -4.56 1.03
N ILE A 216 6.34 -3.35 0.77
CA ILE A 216 7.37 -3.17 -0.26
C ILE A 216 8.71 -3.83 0.14
N ASP A 217 9.20 -3.59 1.37
CA ASP A 217 10.46 -4.15 1.86
C ASP A 217 10.44 -5.69 1.92
N SER A 218 9.34 -6.28 2.39
CA SER A 218 9.19 -7.73 2.46
C SER A 218 8.81 -8.37 1.13
N GLY A 219 8.14 -7.64 0.23
CA GLY A 219 7.85 -8.09 -1.12
C GLY A 219 9.12 -8.20 -1.97
N VAL A 220 10.01 -7.20 -1.89
CA VAL A 220 11.31 -7.25 -2.57
C VAL A 220 12.18 -8.37 -2.03
N ARG A 221 12.24 -8.56 -0.70
CA ARG A 221 12.95 -9.70 -0.09
C ARG A 221 12.42 -11.05 -0.58
N TYR A 222 11.09 -11.20 -0.65
CA TYR A 222 10.48 -12.40 -1.22
C TYR A 222 10.96 -12.69 -2.65
N LEU A 223 11.11 -11.67 -3.52
CA LEU A 223 11.61 -11.88 -4.88
C LEU A 223 13.08 -12.31 -4.91
N VAL A 224 13.92 -11.74 -4.04
CA VAL A 224 15.33 -12.13 -3.90
C VAL A 224 15.44 -13.59 -3.44
N ASP A 225 14.58 -14.00 -2.51
CA ASP A 225 14.57 -15.36 -1.96
C ASP A 225 14.05 -16.42 -2.95
N LEU A 226 13.50 -16.04 -4.11
CA LEU A 226 13.09 -16.99 -5.17
C LEU A 226 14.28 -17.65 -5.89
N GLU A 227 15.48 -17.09 -5.76
CA GLU A 227 16.71 -17.63 -6.34
C GLU A 227 17.36 -18.72 -5.45
N GLY A 228 16.75 -19.02 -4.29
CA GLY A 228 17.21 -20.01 -3.30
C GLY A 228 16.53 -21.38 -3.39
#